data_AF-A0A0W8BJF0-F1
#
_entry.id   AF-A0A0W8BJF0-F1
#
_cell.length_a   1.000
_cell.length_b   1.000
_cell.length_c   1.000
_cell.angle_alpha   90.00
_cell.angle_beta   90.00
_cell.angle_gamma   90.00
#
_symmetry.space_group_name_H-M   'P 1'
#
loop_
_entity.id
_entity.type
_entity.pdbx_description
1 polymer ?
#
loop_
_entity_poly.entity_id
_entity_poly.type
_entity_poly.pdbx_seq_one_letter_code
_entity_poly.pdbx_strand_id
1 'polypeptide(L)'
;MPFWDNTEQARHTVPTWHGESCMFRLEDAYSGSANGGSNATKASLRAVNRTVRFQRTEEWLKQPGGVWKNGWYEDLEGGRWFADLTSSNPGPPYYMAYRMFDTMSGLEVDCSNQQDCLAEPKVNRWGTKFTTYEYPHNLNSIAIQDGLSYGLYLYETTQADVVRIIYDWETLVSNLSVILVLIRWILSLIALHNGTVRGKIPCYGGGLGCVSSYRIFDVLLFSMLPQLKMTLTAFWTVGCRFEGQQAGLSEAWFTIYPSIAQLMLMYYSLLNVLAKITRRRMTDTLFMPSVAFLCLIHYFRSELAASPVWNDIDGRVLTLVFSDEVKKMTLLDYFVSDLAWRMNGRVVGIFWTKLAVLGINLLPLLMARPLPIPKQGKQQVLSGVEKAFALRAKHVGGLGLSPVYLTALDSATSRSSSENKMSVTPSNSQTELKKQQYNVVQSAVYLNSYELLRLGYVVFGDRYIISFDDWDFLTAMAPLRSFYHLWNQRVCVWSLEDLEKNTECYGLRSLQALEPEMWRLDDMRLQSIHFWQISSCGIQC
;
A
#
# COMPACT_ATOMS: atom_id res chain seq x y z
N MET A 1 -17.17 -3.68 -48.46
CA MET A 1 -16.70 -2.52 -47.68
C MET A 1 -15.99 -3.08 -46.46
N PRO A 2 -14.83 -2.55 -46.05
CA PRO A 2 -14.17 -3.05 -44.86
C PRO A 2 -15.12 -2.86 -43.68
N PHE A 3 -15.23 -3.87 -42.82
CA PHE A 3 -15.72 -3.69 -41.48
C PHE A 3 -14.69 -2.76 -40.80
N TRP A 4 -14.91 -1.44 -40.86
CA TRP A 4 -14.01 -0.48 -40.24
C TRP A 4 -14.21 -0.58 -38.74
N ASP A 5 -13.32 -1.32 -38.10
CA ASP A 5 -12.95 -1.03 -36.73
C ASP A 5 -11.73 -0.11 -36.79
N ASN A 6 -11.83 1.11 -36.24
CA ASN A 6 -10.73 2.09 -36.20
C ASN A 6 -9.71 1.72 -35.10
N THR A 7 -9.44 0.44 -34.94
CA THR A 7 -8.54 -0.10 -33.92
C THR A 7 -7.15 -0.34 -34.50
N GLU A 8 -6.14 -0.36 -33.64
CA GLU A 8 -4.73 -0.64 -34.00
C GLU A 8 -4.55 -2.00 -34.70
N GLN A 9 -5.54 -2.90 -34.63
CA GLN A 9 -5.59 -4.18 -35.33
C GLN A 9 -6.80 -4.29 -36.27
N ALA A 10 -7.04 -3.22 -37.04
CA ALA A 10 -8.14 -3.16 -38.00
C ALA A 10 -8.14 -4.39 -38.94
N ARG A 11 -9.32 -4.98 -39.11
CA ARG A 11 -9.52 -6.17 -39.94
C ARG A 11 -9.79 -5.74 -41.37
N HIS A 12 -8.94 -6.21 -42.28
CA HIS A 12 -9.10 -5.96 -43.70
C HIS A 12 -9.45 -7.25 -44.43
N THR A 13 -10.35 -7.13 -45.39
CA THR A 13 -10.83 -8.23 -46.22
C THR A 13 -10.70 -7.82 -47.67
N VAL A 14 -10.00 -8.63 -48.46
CA VAL A 14 -9.94 -8.46 -49.92
C VAL A 14 -10.59 -9.68 -50.58
N PRO A 15 -11.64 -9.47 -51.40
CA PRO A 15 -12.27 -10.56 -52.14
C PRO A 15 -11.35 -11.07 -53.25
N THR A 16 -11.44 -12.36 -53.57
CA THR A 16 -10.76 -12.96 -54.71
C THR A 16 -11.71 -13.11 -55.89
N TRP A 17 -11.16 -13.31 -57.09
CA TRP A 17 -11.93 -13.56 -58.32
C TRP A 17 -12.84 -14.79 -58.25
N HIS A 18 -12.54 -15.73 -57.35
CA HIS A 18 -13.32 -16.96 -57.15
C HIS A 18 -14.44 -16.80 -56.12
N GLY A 19 -14.67 -15.59 -55.60
CA GLY A 19 -15.67 -15.32 -54.58
C GLY A 19 -15.22 -15.66 -53.16
N GLU A 20 -13.97 -16.04 -52.94
CA GLU A 20 -13.41 -16.21 -51.60
C GLU A 20 -12.92 -14.86 -51.05
N SER A 21 -12.35 -14.86 -49.84
CA SER A 21 -11.71 -13.68 -49.27
C SER A 21 -10.38 -13.99 -48.59
N CYS A 22 -9.43 -13.05 -48.71
CA CYS A 22 -8.22 -13.01 -47.89
C CYS A 22 -8.44 -12.02 -46.74
N MET A 23 -8.15 -12.47 -45.52
CA MET A 23 -8.18 -11.65 -44.31
C MET A 23 -6.75 -11.27 -43.93
N PHE A 24 -6.56 -10.00 -43.58
CA PHE A 24 -5.29 -9.53 -43.06
C PHE A 24 -5.51 -8.37 -42.08
N ARG A 25 -4.50 -8.13 -41.25
CA ARG A 25 -4.44 -7.01 -40.31
C ARG A 25 -3.25 -6.14 -40.71
N LEU A 26 -3.47 -4.83 -40.76
CA LEU A 26 -2.40 -3.86 -40.94
C LEU A 26 -1.99 -3.35 -39.57
N GLU A 27 -0.71 -3.49 -39.24
CA GLU A 27 -0.15 -2.98 -37.99
C GLU A 27 0.89 -1.89 -38.31
N ASP A 28 0.94 -0.87 -37.45
CA ASP A 28 1.94 0.19 -37.44
C ASP A 28 2.06 1.06 -38.71
N ALA A 29 1.24 0.78 -39.75
CA ALA A 29 1.15 1.58 -40.98
C ALA A 29 0.56 2.99 -40.76
N TYR A 30 -0.28 3.14 -39.73
CA TYR A 30 -1.00 4.41 -39.46
C TYR A 30 -0.87 4.89 -38.00
N SER A 31 -0.46 4.03 -37.05
CA SER A 31 -0.37 4.31 -35.62
C SER A 31 1.03 4.77 -35.15
N GLY A 32 2.10 4.39 -35.86
CA GLY A 32 3.50 4.56 -35.41
C GLY A 32 3.98 6.01 -35.23
N SER A 33 3.30 7.00 -35.83
CA SER A 33 3.72 8.41 -35.76
C SER A 33 3.14 9.18 -34.57
N ALA A 34 2.02 8.72 -33.98
CA ALA A 34 1.30 9.50 -32.96
C ALA A 34 1.92 9.44 -31.56
N ASN A 35 2.76 8.44 -31.24
CA ASN A 35 3.24 8.18 -29.88
C ASN A 35 4.73 8.52 -29.62
N GLY A 36 5.41 9.20 -30.55
CA GLY A 36 6.70 9.83 -30.30
C GLY A 36 7.82 8.89 -29.81
N GLY A 37 7.79 7.63 -30.24
CA GLY A 37 8.94 6.73 -30.20
C GLY A 37 9.61 6.74 -31.57
N SER A 38 10.83 7.23 -31.66
CA SER A 38 11.56 7.47 -32.91
C SER A 38 12.00 6.22 -33.68
N ASN A 39 11.36 5.06 -33.45
CA ASN A 39 11.75 3.77 -34.05
C ASN A 39 10.53 3.03 -34.65
N ALA A 40 9.51 3.73 -35.14
CA ALA A 40 8.48 3.12 -35.98
C ALA A 40 9.17 2.58 -37.25
N THR A 41 9.56 1.30 -37.23
CA THR A 41 10.51 0.77 -38.23
C THR A 41 9.86 -0.19 -39.20
N LYS A 42 8.66 -0.73 -38.92
CA LYS A 42 8.04 -1.70 -39.84
C LYS A 42 6.51 -1.64 -39.81
N ALA A 43 5.93 -0.87 -40.72
CA ALA A 43 4.54 -1.06 -41.10
C ALA A 43 4.39 -2.49 -41.67
N SER A 44 3.55 -3.32 -41.07
CA SER A 44 3.47 -4.75 -41.41
C SER A 44 2.06 -5.22 -41.70
N LEU A 45 1.95 -6.22 -42.56
CA LEU A 45 0.72 -6.94 -42.88
C LEU A 45 0.80 -8.32 -42.25
N ARG A 46 -0.18 -8.67 -41.41
CA ARG A 46 -0.31 -9.99 -40.80
C ARG A 46 -1.49 -10.74 -41.40
N ALA A 47 -1.26 -11.97 -41.84
CA ALA A 47 -2.31 -12.80 -42.42
C ALA A 47 -2.08 -14.28 -42.14
N VAL A 48 -3.17 -15.04 -41.98
CA VAL A 48 -3.12 -16.51 -41.95
C VAL A 48 -3.31 -17.05 -43.36
N ASN A 49 -2.64 -18.16 -43.67
CA ASN A 49 -2.81 -18.83 -44.95
C ASN A 49 -4.29 -19.21 -45.18
N ARG A 50 -4.83 -18.86 -46.35
CA ARG A 50 -6.23 -19.09 -46.72
C ARG A 50 -6.67 -20.53 -46.48
N THR A 51 -5.86 -21.52 -46.90
CA THR A 51 -6.20 -22.94 -46.72
C THR A 51 -6.34 -23.31 -45.25
N VAL A 52 -5.48 -22.77 -44.39
CA VAL A 52 -5.53 -23.01 -42.94
C VAL A 52 -6.76 -22.37 -42.33
N ARG A 53 -7.07 -21.12 -42.73
CA ARG A 53 -8.30 -20.43 -42.29
C ARG A 53 -9.54 -21.26 -42.63
N PHE A 54 -9.62 -21.80 -43.84
CA PHE A 54 -10.77 -22.57 -44.29
C PHE A 54 -10.92 -23.87 -43.49
N GLN A 55 -9.85 -24.67 -43.41
CA GLN A 55 -9.84 -25.91 -42.65
C GLN A 55 -10.22 -25.71 -41.18
N ARG A 56 -9.66 -24.68 -40.54
CA ARG A 56 -9.94 -24.39 -39.12
C ARG A 56 -11.36 -23.87 -38.90
N THR A 57 -11.91 -23.13 -39.85
CA THR A 57 -13.31 -22.67 -39.80
C THR A 57 -14.25 -23.87 -39.81
N GLU A 58 -14.05 -24.81 -40.75
CA GLU A 58 -14.87 -26.03 -40.85
C GLU A 58 -14.76 -26.91 -39.60
N GLU A 59 -13.52 -27.08 -39.11
CA GLU A 59 -13.23 -27.88 -37.92
C GLU A 59 -13.91 -27.32 -36.66
N TRP A 60 -13.84 -26.01 -36.44
CA TRP A 60 -14.39 -25.38 -35.23
C TRP A 60 -15.90 -25.16 -35.27
N LEU A 61 -16.47 -24.91 -36.45
CA LEU A 61 -17.92 -24.95 -36.63
C LEU A 61 -18.48 -26.36 -36.52
N LYS A 62 -17.63 -27.40 -36.68
CA LYS A 62 -18.03 -28.81 -36.77
C LYS A 62 -19.04 -29.06 -37.90
N GLN A 63 -18.97 -28.25 -38.94
CA GLN A 63 -19.84 -28.31 -40.12
C GLN A 63 -18.96 -28.44 -41.37
N PRO A 64 -18.46 -29.65 -41.70
CA PRO A 64 -17.61 -29.86 -42.87
C PRO A 64 -18.44 -29.83 -44.17
N GLY A 65 -17.76 -29.54 -45.29
CA GLY A 65 -18.34 -29.71 -46.64
C GLY A 65 -19.15 -28.52 -47.17
N GLY A 66 -19.13 -27.39 -46.49
CA GLY A 66 -19.65 -26.12 -47.00
C GLY A 66 -18.76 -25.50 -48.09
N VAL A 67 -19.18 -24.34 -48.61
CA VAL A 67 -18.51 -23.66 -49.73
C VAL A 67 -18.27 -22.20 -49.38
N TRP A 68 -17.08 -21.70 -49.70
CA TRP A 68 -16.75 -20.28 -49.55
C TRP A 68 -17.33 -19.46 -50.71
N LYS A 69 -18.22 -18.51 -50.41
CA LYS A 69 -18.80 -17.58 -51.40
C LYS A 69 -18.92 -16.16 -50.85
N ASN A 70 -18.56 -15.19 -51.68
CA ASN A 70 -18.45 -13.77 -51.35
C ASN A 70 -17.69 -13.48 -50.05
N GLY A 71 -16.69 -14.31 -49.70
CA GLY A 71 -15.91 -14.20 -48.47
C GLY A 71 -16.55 -14.76 -47.20
N TRP A 72 -17.73 -15.38 -47.32
CA TRP A 72 -18.44 -16.10 -46.26
C TRP A 72 -18.31 -17.61 -46.48
N TYR A 73 -18.33 -18.39 -45.40
CA TYR A 73 -18.49 -19.83 -45.45
C TYR A 73 -19.99 -20.16 -45.43
N GLU A 74 -20.50 -20.75 -46.51
CA GLU A 74 -21.87 -21.24 -46.58
C GLU A 74 -21.88 -22.73 -46.20
N ASP A 75 -22.49 -23.09 -45.07
CA ASP A 75 -22.62 -24.49 -44.66
C ASP A 75 -23.69 -25.23 -45.49
N LEU A 76 -23.81 -26.55 -45.28
CA LEU A 76 -24.80 -27.38 -45.99
C LEU A 76 -26.24 -27.11 -45.57
N GLU A 77 -26.45 -26.46 -44.42
CA GLU A 77 -27.77 -26.09 -43.88
C GLU A 77 -28.22 -24.70 -44.38
N GLY A 78 -27.36 -24.00 -45.13
CA GLY A 78 -27.60 -22.66 -45.67
C GLY A 78 -27.20 -21.52 -44.74
N GLY A 79 -26.56 -21.82 -43.60
CA GLY A 79 -25.95 -20.85 -42.71
C GLY A 79 -24.75 -20.16 -43.34
N ARG A 80 -24.55 -18.87 -43.01
CA ARG A 80 -23.46 -18.05 -43.54
C ARG A 80 -22.58 -17.55 -42.42
N TRP A 81 -21.31 -17.93 -42.46
CA TRP A 81 -20.35 -17.68 -41.40
C TRP A 81 -19.19 -16.80 -41.89
N PHE A 82 -18.93 -15.73 -41.17
CA PHE A 82 -17.72 -14.92 -41.29
C PHE A 82 -16.68 -15.46 -40.33
N ALA A 83 -15.47 -15.75 -40.81
CA ALA A 83 -14.36 -16.21 -39.96
C ALA A 83 -13.14 -15.30 -40.07
N ASP A 84 -12.65 -14.78 -38.94
CA ASP A 84 -11.35 -14.14 -38.79
C ASP A 84 -10.53 -14.92 -37.77
N LEU A 85 -9.42 -15.50 -38.22
CA LEU A 85 -8.60 -16.42 -37.46
C LEU A 85 -7.14 -15.95 -37.52
N THR A 86 -6.51 -15.76 -36.35
CA THR A 86 -5.07 -15.46 -36.25
C THR A 86 -4.49 -16.05 -34.97
N SER A 87 -3.26 -16.54 -35.03
CA SER A 87 -2.49 -17.06 -33.89
C SER A 87 -1.04 -16.65 -34.04
N SER A 88 -0.33 -16.35 -32.96
CA SER A 88 1.14 -16.25 -32.96
C SER A 88 1.81 -17.61 -32.81
N ASN A 89 1.08 -18.63 -32.33
CA ASN A 89 1.60 -19.95 -32.04
C ASN A 89 1.44 -20.90 -33.25
N PRO A 90 2.53 -21.50 -33.77
CA PRO A 90 2.47 -22.50 -34.84
C PRO A 90 2.06 -23.90 -34.36
N GLY A 91 2.11 -24.15 -33.05
CA GLY A 91 1.81 -25.44 -32.44
C GLY A 91 0.35 -25.63 -31.99
N PRO A 92 0.06 -26.75 -31.29
CA PRO A 92 -1.24 -26.98 -30.68
C PRO A 92 -1.57 -25.90 -29.63
N PRO A 93 -2.86 -25.58 -29.43
CA PRO A 93 -4.03 -26.18 -30.09
C PRO A 93 -4.39 -25.52 -31.44
N TYR A 94 -3.73 -24.43 -31.81
CA TYR A 94 -4.22 -23.54 -32.87
C TYR A 94 -3.73 -23.90 -34.28
N TYR A 95 -2.43 -24.20 -34.45
CA TYR A 95 -1.84 -24.55 -35.75
C TYR A 95 -2.22 -23.60 -36.90
N MET A 96 -2.33 -22.31 -36.59
CA MET A 96 -2.77 -21.26 -37.52
C MET A 96 -1.93 -20.00 -37.34
N ALA A 97 -0.62 -20.18 -37.20
CA ALA A 97 0.32 -19.07 -37.08
C ALA A 97 0.14 -18.08 -38.22
N TYR A 98 0.05 -16.79 -37.89
CA TYR A 98 0.08 -15.73 -38.89
C TYR A 98 1.45 -15.64 -39.54
N ARG A 99 1.46 -15.13 -40.76
CA ARG A 99 2.65 -14.74 -41.52
C ARG A 99 2.70 -13.23 -41.56
N MET A 100 3.90 -12.67 -41.47
CA MET A 100 4.13 -11.23 -41.46
C MET A 100 4.83 -10.80 -42.75
N PHE A 101 4.33 -9.73 -43.36
CA PHE A 101 4.92 -9.11 -44.54
C PHE A 101 5.24 -7.66 -44.24
N ASP A 102 6.46 -7.22 -44.53
CA ASP A 102 6.81 -5.80 -44.44
C ASP A 102 6.16 -5.06 -45.61
N THR A 103 5.34 -4.06 -45.30
CA THR A 103 4.59 -3.30 -46.32
C THR A 103 5.48 -2.41 -47.17
N MET A 104 6.67 -2.03 -46.67
CA MET A 104 7.60 -1.17 -47.39
C MET A 104 8.46 -1.97 -48.38
N SER A 105 8.96 -3.13 -47.96
CA SER A 105 9.78 -4.01 -48.83
C SER A 105 8.96 -5.01 -49.63
N GLY A 106 7.73 -5.30 -49.21
CA GLY A 106 6.87 -6.33 -49.81
C GLY A 106 7.34 -7.76 -49.56
N LEU A 107 8.38 -7.95 -48.72
CA LEU A 107 8.97 -9.24 -48.42
C LEU A 107 8.35 -9.83 -47.14
N GLU A 108 8.28 -11.15 -47.10
CA GLU A 108 7.92 -11.87 -45.89
C GLU A 108 9.04 -11.76 -44.85
N VAL A 109 8.66 -11.48 -43.61
CA VAL A 109 9.58 -11.45 -42.47
C VAL A 109 9.75 -12.88 -41.95
N ASP A 110 10.99 -13.33 -41.77
CA ASP A 110 11.26 -14.60 -41.12
C ASP A 110 10.96 -14.49 -39.62
N CYS A 111 9.89 -15.15 -39.19
CA CYS A 111 9.44 -15.19 -37.80
C CYS A 111 9.93 -16.44 -37.05
N SER A 112 11.00 -17.09 -37.52
CA SER A 112 11.62 -18.24 -36.84
C SER A 112 12.03 -17.92 -35.40
N ASN A 113 12.47 -16.68 -35.16
CA ASN A 113 12.55 -16.10 -33.82
C ASN A 113 11.31 -15.22 -33.58
N GLN A 114 10.48 -15.61 -32.62
CA GLN A 114 9.21 -14.94 -32.33
C GLN A 114 9.39 -13.44 -31.98
N GLN A 115 10.55 -13.05 -31.45
CA GLN A 115 10.87 -11.66 -31.12
C GLN A 115 10.91 -10.73 -32.34
N ASP A 116 11.30 -11.25 -33.52
CA ASP A 116 11.45 -10.46 -34.75
C ASP A 116 10.11 -10.11 -35.41
N CYS A 117 9.04 -10.77 -34.97
CA CYS A 117 7.67 -10.60 -35.45
C CYS A 117 6.67 -10.21 -34.35
N LEU A 118 7.17 -9.67 -33.23
CA LEU A 118 6.32 -9.04 -32.22
C LEU A 118 5.75 -7.72 -32.77
N ALA A 119 4.57 -7.35 -32.29
CA ALA A 119 4.03 -6.02 -32.59
C ALA A 119 4.86 -4.95 -31.86
N GLU A 120 4.92 -3.73 -32.40
CA GLU A 120 5.55 -2.64 -31.67
C GLU A 120 4.85 -2.45 -30.31
N PRO A 121 5.62 -2.11 -29.25
CA PRO A 121 5.03 -1.93 -27.94
C PRO A 121 4.09 -0.74 -27.95
N LYS A 122 2.91 -0.92 -27.36
CA LYS A 122 2.03 0.22 -27.09
C LYS A 122 2.64 1.04 -25.97
N VAL A 123 2.84 2.33 -26.23
CA VAL A 123 3.48 3.24 -25.27
C VAL A 123 2.44 4.17 -24.65
N ASN A 124 2.09 3.92 -23.39
CA ASN A 124 1.22 4.78 -22.61
C ASN A 124 2.07 5.71 -21.73
N ARG A 125 1.91 7.03 -21.89
CA ARG A 125 2.65 8.04 -21.12
C ARG A 125 1.74 8.82 -20.19
N TRP A 126 2.16 8.98 -18.94
CA TRP A 126 1.59 9.94 -18.00
C TRP A 126 2.63 11.01 -17.67
N GLY A 127 2.54 12.12 -18.40
CA GLY A 127 3.53 13.19 -18.37
C GLY A 127 4.91 12.70 -18.79
N THR A 128 5.96 13.34 -18.25
CA THR A 128 7.36 12.96 -18.50
C THR A 128 7.87 11.89 -17.54
N LYS A 129 7.13 11.59 -16.47
CA LYS A 129 7.62 10.77 -15.35
C LYS A 129 7.28 9.29 -15.46
N PHE A 130 6.16 8.96 -16.10
CA PHE A 130 5.64 7.59 -16.14
C PHE A 130 5.47 7.18 -17.59
N THR A 131 6.03 6.03 -17.92
CA THR A 131 5.88 5.43 -19.24
C THR A 131 5.68 3.93 -19.07
N THR A 132 4.61 3.41 -19.63
CA THR A 132 4.33 1.98 -19.71
C THR A 132 4.51 1.55 -21.16
N TYR A 133 5.32 0.53 -21.36
CA TYR A 133 5.48 -0.16 -22.64
C TYR A 133 4.76 -1.49 -22.53
N GLU A 134 3.72 -1.70 -23.32
CA GLU A 134 2.98 -2.96 -23.36
C GLU A 134 3.46 -3.73 -24.58
N TYR A 135 4.16 -4.84 -24.36
CA TYR A 135 4.69 -5.72 -25.41
C TYR A 135 3.72 -6.89 -25.63
N PRO A 136 2.95 -6.91 -26.73
CA PRO A 136 2.13 -8.07 -27.06
C PRO A 136 3.02 -9.23 -27.55
N HIS A 137 3.20 -10.27 -26.71
CA HIS A 137 4.04 -11.43 -27.03
C HIS A 137 3.31 -12.54 -27.76
N ASN A 138 2.07 -12.81 -27.38
CA ASN A 138 1.21 -13.76 -28.07
C ASN A 138 -0.16 -13.15 -28.32
N LEU A 139 -0.72 -13.46 -29.48
CA LEU A 139 -2.04 -13.02 -29.90
C LEU A 139 -2.72 -14.18 -30.60
N ASN A 140 -3.73 -14.75 -29.96
CA ASN A 140 -4.67 -15.69 -30.56
C ASN A 140 -6.02 -15.02 -30.61
N SER A 141 -6.59 -14.89 -31.80
CA SER A 141 -7.89 -14.26 -32.00
C SER A 141 -8.67 -15.08 -33.02
N ILE A 142 -9.82 -15.56 -32.57
CA ILE A 142 -10.74 -16.42 -33.30
C ILE A 142 -12.09 -15.74 -33.22
N ALA A 143 -12.63 -15.34 -34.36
CA ALA A 143 -13.98 -14.82 -34.46
C ALA A 143 -14.65 -15.51 -35.63
N ILE A 144 -15.55 -16.46 -35.33
CA ILE A 144 -16.43 -17.07 -36.32
C ILE A 144 -17.85 -16.70 -35.95
N GLN A 145 -18.56 -15.96 -36.79
CA GLN A 145 -19.90 -15.46 -36.48
C GLN A 145 -20.80 -15.44 -37.71
N ASP A 146 -22.08 -15.62 -37.51
CA ASP A 146 -23.09 -15.46 -38.54
C ASP A 146 -23.51 -13.98 -38.72
N GLY A 147 -24.52 -13.74 -39.56
CA GLY A 147 -25.09 -12.40 -39.77
C GLY A 147 -25.83 -11.81 -38.56
N LEU A 148 -26.08 -12.61 -37.52
CA LEU A 148 -26.72 -12.22 -36.26
C LEU A 148 -25.71 -12.12 -35.10
N SER A 149 -24.40 -12.19 -35.39
CA SER A 149 -23.32 -12.22 -34.40
C SER A 149 -23.36 -13.44 -33.45
N TYR A 150 -24.06 -14.51 -33.84
CA TYR A 150 -24.01 -15.79 -33.15
C TYR A 150 -22.81 -16.60 -33.65
N GLY A 151 -22.03 -17.18 -32.73
CA GLY A 151 -20.91 -18.02 -33.09
C GLY A 151 -19.83 -18.16 -32.01
N LEU A 152 -18.59 -18.39 -32.45
CA LEU A 152 -17.42 -18.62 -31.62
C LEU A 152 -16.54 -17.37 -31.55
N TYR A 153 -16.24 -16.93 -30.33
CA TYR A 153 -15.26 -15.88 -30.07
C TYR A 153 -14.25 -16.34 -29.02
N LEU A 154 -12.97 -16.32 -29.38
CA LEU A 154 -11.85 -16.51 -28.47
C LEU A 154 -10.83 -15.41 -28.71
N TYR A 155 -10.39 -14.75 -27.64
CA TYR A 155 -9.29 -13.81 -27.68
C TYR A 155 -8.36 -14.09 -26.52
N GLU A 156 -7.14 -14.50 -26.83
CA GLU A 156 -6.07 -14.71 -25.85
C GLU A 156 -4.90 -13.82 -26.23
N THR A 157 -4.39 -13.08 -25.26
CA THR A 157 -3.15 -12.34 -25.44
C THR A 157 -2.28 -12.49 -24.21
N THR A 158 -0.98 -12.70 -24.43
CA THR A 158 0.02 -12.57 -23.37
C THR A 158 0.79 -11.29 -23.62
N GLN A 159 0.73 -10.38 -22.66
CA GLN A 159 1.39 -9.08 -22.72
C GLN A 159 2.48 -9.04 -21.65
N ALA A 160 3.62 -8.43 -21.97
CA ALA A 160 4.60 -8.03 -20.97
C ALA A 160 4.59 -6.52 -20.84
N ASP A 161 4.35 -6.04 -19.63
CA ASP A 161 4.29 -4.61 -19.36
C ASP A 161 5.59 -4.16 -18.69
N VAL A 162 6.31 -3.26 -19.33
CA VAL A 162 7.51 -2.62 -18.77
C VAL A 162 7.14 -1.21 -18.33
N VAL A 163 7.11 -0.98 -17.02
CA VAL A 163 6.83 0.33 -16.44
C VAL A 163 8.13 1.03 -16.10
N ARG A 164 8.31 2.24 -16.63
CA ARG A 164 9.43 3.14 -16.33
C ARG A 164 8.94 4.35 -15.54
N ILE A 165 9.66 4.67 -14.47
CA ILE A 165 9.40 5.82 -13.59
C ILE A 165 10.67 6.65 -13.45
N ILE A 166 10.53 7.97 -13.52
CA ILE A 166 11.60 8.92 -13.21
C ILE A 166 11.36 9.49 -11.80
N TYR A 167 12.34 9.28 -10.93
CA TYR A 167 12.33 9.79 -9.55
C TYR A 167 12.89 11.21 -9.50
N ASP A 168 12.12 12.13 -8.94
CA ASP A 168 12.55 13.50 -8.68
C ASP A 168 12.96 13.69 -7.22
N TRP A 169 13.53 14.85 -6.92
CA TRP A 169 13.89 15.25 -5.54
C TRP A 169 12.69 15.23 -4.59
N GLU A 170 11.49 15.57 -5.07
CA GLU A 170 10.23 15.54 -4.30
C GLU A 170 9.95 14.12 -3.79
N THR A 171 10.06 13.14 -4.69
CA THR A 171 9.89 11.73 -4.35
C THR A 171 10.97 11.24 -3.40
N LEU A 172 12.22 11.70 -3.56
CA LEU A 172 13.32 11.36 -2.66
C LEU A 172 13.06 11.85 -1.22
N VAL A 173 12.69 13.12 -1.06
CA VAL A 173 12.40 13.72 0.26
C VAL A 173 11.23 13.02 0.95
N SER A 174 10.15 12.78 0.19
CA SER A 174 8.97 12.04 0.65
C SER A 174 9.34 10.62 1.11
N ASN A 175 10.07 9.87 0.27
CA ASN A 175 10.48 8.50 0.59
C ASN A 175 11.41 8.44 1.79
N LEU A 176 12.38 9.35 1.90
CA LEU A 176 13.30 9.40 3.04
C LEU A 176 12.54 9.63 4.35
N SER A 177 11.57 10.54 4.35
CA SER A 177 10.74 10.83 5.52
C SER A 177 9.95 9.61 5.98
N VAL A 178 9.36 8.88 5.03
CA VAL A 178 8.63 7.62 5.32
C VAL A 178 9.57 6.53 5.82
N ILE A 179 10.74 6.36 5.19
CA ILE A 179 11.75 5.37 5.61
C ILE A 179 12.15 5.60 7.06
N LEU A 180 12.39 6.85 7.47
CA LEU A 180 12.74 7.17 8.85
C LEU A 180 11.63 6.78 9.83
N VAL A 181 10.36 7.06 9.50
CA VAL A 181 9.20 6.63 10.30
C VAL A 181 9.10 5.11 10.36
N LEU A 182 9.31 4.40 9.25
CA LEU A 182 9.26 2.94 9.20
C LEU A 182 10.38 2.29 10.03
N ILE A 183 11.62 2.80 9.93
CA ILE A 183 12.74 2.34 10.76
C ILE A 183 12.41 2.52 12.23
N ARG A 184 11.90 3.71 12.60
CA ARG A 184 11.46 4.02 13.97
C ARG A 184 10.40 3.04 14.48
N TRP A 185 9.44 2.71 13.62
CA TRP A 185 8.38 1.78 13.95
C TRP A 185 8.91 0.35 14.13
N ILE A 186 9.75 -0.13 13.21
CA ILE A 186 10.42 -1.45 13.31
C ILE A 186 11.23 -1.57 14.60
N LEU A 187 11.99 -0.54 14.97
CA LEU A 187 12.77 -0.54 16.21
C LEU A 187 11.89 -0.61 17.45
N SER A 188 10.73 0.07 17.42
CA SER A 188 9.74 -0.02 18.50
C SER A 188 9.15 -1.43 18.61
N LEU A 189 8.90 -2.09 17.47
CA LEU A 189 8.48 -3.50 17.42
C LEU A 189 9.53 -4.44 18.00
N ILE A 190 10.80 -4.23 17.65
CA ILE A 190 11.94 -4.99 18.18
C ILE A 190 12.05 -4.79 19.70
N ALA A 191 11.90 -3.55 20.20
CA ALA A 191 11.93 -3.26 21.63
C ALA A 191 10.76 -3.92 22.39
N LEU A 192 9.54 -3.91 21.84
CA LEU A 192 8.40 -4.66 22.38
C LEU A 192 8.70 -6.16 22.42
N HIS A 193 9.16 -6.71 21.30
CA HIS A 193 9.43 -8.14 21.17
C HIS A 193 10.52 -8.60 22.16
N ASN A 194 11.63 -7.88 22.24
CA ASN A 194 12.70 -8.16 23.20
C ASN A 194 12.21 -8.07 24.65
N GLY A 195 11.35 -7.09 24.95
CA GLY A 195 10.69 -6.95 26.25
C GLY A 195 9.82 -8.15 26.62
N THR A 196 9.00 -8.63 25.68
CA THR A 196 8.15 -9.81 25.87
C THR A 196 8.97 -11.09 26.05
N VAL A 197 9.99 -11.31 25.21
CA VAL A 197 10.84 -12.51 25.25
C VAL A 197 11.66 -12.58 26.53
N ARG A 198 12.24 -11.45 26.97
CA ARG A 198 13.13 -11.42 28.15
C ARG A 198 12.37 -11.25 29.47
N GLY A 199 11.29 -10.47 29.45
CA GLY A 199 10.56 -10.05 30.66
C GLY A 199 9.32 -10.87 30.99
N LYS A 200 8.88 -11.82 30.15
CA LYS A 200 7.58 -12.54 30.31
C LYS A 200 6.38 -11.59 30.52
N ILE A 201 6.48 -10.37 30.00
CA ILE A 201 5.41 -9.37 30.04
C ILE A 201 4.35 -9.75 28.99
N PRO A 202 3.05 -9.48 29.21
CA PRO A 202 2.02 -9.64 28.17
C PRO A 202 2.45 -9.00 26.84
N CYS A 203 2.24 -9.73 25.74
CA CYS A 203 2.53 -9.25 24.40
C CYS A 203 1.52 -8.16 24.03
N TYR A 204 1.99 -6.92 23.87
CA TYR A 204 1.17 -5.82 23.37
C TYR A 204 1.32 -5.69 21.85
N GLY A 205 0.22 -5.39 21.16
CA GLY A 205 0.25 -5.09 19.73
C GLY A 205 1.04 -3.80 19.46
N GLY A 206 2.07 -3.89 18.62
CA GLY A 206 2.94 -2.75 18.27
C GLY A 206 2.42 -1.90 17.12
N GLY A 207 1.26 -1.28 17.30
CA GLY A 207 0.68 -0.41 16.27
C GLY A 207 1.47 0.88 15.99
N LEU A 208 1.01 1.67 15.03
CA LEU A 208 1.55 2.99 14.66
C LEU A 208 1.62 3.98 15.85
N GLY A 209 0.85 3.76 16.92
CA GLY A 209 0.92 4.54 18.15
C GLY A 209 2.31 4.54 18.79
N CYS A 210 3.14 3.53 18.56
CA CYS A 210 4.54 3.51 19.01
C CYS A 210 5.38 4.67 18.45
N VAL A 211 5.03 5.21 17.28
CA VAL A 211 5.69 6.39 16.69
C VAL A 211 4.93 7.69 16.93
N SER A 212 3.87 7.67 17.75
CA SER A 212 3.02 8.85 18.00
C SER A 212 3.78 10.04 18.58
N SER A 213 4.82 9.84 19.38
CA SER A 213 5.65 10.92 19.93
C SER A 213 6.88 11.26 19.08
N TYR A 214 7.03 10.64 17.90
CA TYR A 214 8.18 10.89 17.04
C TYR A 214 8.00 12.19 16.23
N ARG A 215 8.98 13.08 16.29
CA ARG A 215 8.91 14.41 15.66
C ARG A 215 8.71 14.34 14.15
N ILE A 216 9.40 13.42 13.47
CA ILE A 216 9.25 13.26 12.01
C ILE A 216 7.84 12.76 11.67
N PHE A 217 7.24 11.93 12.52
CA PHE A 217 5.85 11.49 12.31
C PHE A 217 4.86 12.65 12.47
N ASP A 218 5.08 13.57 13.42
CA ASP A 218 4.23 14.77 13.56
C ASP A 218 4.40 15.77 12.39
N VAL A 219 5.61 15.88 11.84
CA VAL A 219 5.94 16.80 10.74
C VAL A 219 5.73 16.14 9.35
N LEU A 220 5.36 14.86 9.31
CA LEU A 220 5.19 14.09 8.07
C LEU A 220 4.24 14.77 7.09
N LEU A 221 3.19 15.43 7.59
CA LEU A 221 2.28 16.21 6.74
C LEU A 221 3.02 17.23 5.89
N PHE A 222 3.99 17.95 6.46
CA PHE A 222 4.76 19.00 5.78
C PHE A 222 5.80 18.42 4.82
N SER A 223 6.50 17.36 5.23
CA SER A 223 7.52 16.73 4.38
C SER A 223 6.92 16.05 3.15
N MET A 224 5.65 15.66 3.22
CA MET A 224 4.92 15.00 2.14
C MET A 224 4.18 15.98 1.21
N LEU A 225 4.06 17.27 1.56
CA LEU A 225 3.37 18.28 0.74
C LEU A 225 3.85 18.33 -0.72
N PRO A 226 5.17 18.28 -1.03
CA PRO A 226 5.64 18.33 -2.42
C PRO A 226 5.10 17.16 -3.25
N GLN A 227 5.00 15.98 -2.65
CA GLN A 227 4.55 14.76 -3.33
C GLN A 227 3.02 14.57 -3.27
N LEU A 228 2.32 15.28 -2.37
CA LEU A 228 0.91 15.05 -2.05
C LEU A 228 0.01 15.10 -3.28
N LYS A 229 0.30 16.00 -4.23
CA LYS A 229 -0.44 16.08 -5.48
C LYS A 229 -0.41 14.74 -6.23
N MET A 230 0.77 14.15 -6.41
CA MET A 230 0.93 12.85 -7.06
C MET A 230 0.35 11.70 -6.24
N THR A 231 0.51 11.74 -4.93
CA THR A 231 -0.08 10.75 -4.01
C THR A 231 -1.61 10.73 -4.10
N LEU A 232 -2.25 11.91 -4.17
CA LEU A 232 -3.69 12.04 -4.37
C LEU A 232 -4.10 11.57 -5.77
N THR A 233 -3.35 11.94 -6.82
CA THR A 233 -3.60 11.43 -8.18
C THR A 233 -3.62 9.90 -8.18
N ALA A 234 -2.57 9.28 -7.64
CA ALA A 234 -2.42 7.83 -7.56
C ALA A 234 -3.57 7.19 -6.76
N PHE A 235 -3.90 7.73 -5.58
CA PHE A 235 -4.99 7.24 -4.76
C PHE A 235 -6.35 7.27 -5.48
N TRP A 236 -6.67 8.37 -6.17
CA TRP A 236 -7.94 8.47 -6.88
C TRP A 236 -8.00 7.56 -8.11
N THR A 237 -6.86 7.19 -8.72
CA THR A 237 -6.82 6.18 -9.80
C THR A 237 -6.98 4.72 -9.35
N VAL A 238 -6.87 4.42 -8.05
CA VAL A 238 -6.97 3.03 -7.53
C VAL A 238 -8.34 2.40 -7.86
N GLY A 239 -8.36 1.16 -8.32
CA GLY A 239 -9.60 0.36 -8.46
C GLY A 239 -10.27 0.40 -9.83
N CYS A 240 -9.83 1.28 -10.74
CA CYS A 240 -10.26 1.23 -12.14
C CYS A 240 -9.11 0.77 -13.03
N ARG A 241 -9.42 0.01 -14.08
CA ARG A 241 -8.50 -0.26 -15.17
C ARG A 241 -8.71 0.78 -16.26
N PHE A 242 -7.75 1.69 -16.42
CA PHE A 242 -7.85 2.77 -17.40
C PHE A 242 -7.28 2.37 -18.76
N GLU A 243 -7.79 3.01 -19.81
CA GLU A 243 -7.21 3.02 -21.15
C GLU A 243 -6.65 4.41 -21.48
N GLY A 244 -5.58 4.46 -22.29
CA GLY A 244 -4.93 5.70 -22.71
C GLY A 244 -3.88 6.22 -21.72
N GLN A 245 -3.73 7.54 -21.60
CA GLN A 245 -2.68 8.13 -20.76
C GLN A 245 -2.80 7.75 -19.28
N GLN A 246 -4.02 7.67 -18.73
CA GLN A 246 -4.23 7.27 -17.32
C GLN A 246 -3.76 5.83 -17.05
N ALA A 247 -3.74 4.96 -18.06
CA ALA A 247 -3.18 3.62 -17.94
C ALA A 247 -1.69 3.66 -17.54
N GLY A 248 -0.95 4.64 -18.06
CA GLY A 248 0.46 4.85 -17.70
C GLY A 248 0.70 5.13 -16.21
N LEU A 249 -0.30 5.69 -15.50
CA LEU A 249 -0.26 5.87 -14.05
C LEU A 249 -0.85 4.68 -13.30
N SER A 250 -2.02 4.17 -13.72
CA SER A 250 -2.71 3.09 -13.01
C SER A 250 -1.93 1.77 -13.06
N GLU A 251 -1.22 1.49 -14.14
CA GLU A 251 -0.40 0.28 -14.26
C GLU A 251 0.95 0.39 -13.52
N ALA A 252 1.31 1.60 -13.05
CA ALA A 252 2.54 1.83 -12.30
C ALA A 252 2.42 1.41 -10.83
N TRP A 253 2.30 0.11 -10.57
CA TRP A 253 2.14 -0.49 -9.24
C TRP A 253 3.18 -0.06 -8.21
N PHE A 254 4.44 0.11 -8.62
CA PHE A 254 5.53 0.66 -7.79
C PHE A 254 5.31 2.12 -7.35
N THR A 255 4.34 2.82 -7.94
CA THR A 255 3.92 4.17 -7.53
C THR A 255 2.60 4.13 -6.78
N ILE A 256 1.64 3.33 -7.26
CA ILE A 256 0.32 3.21 -6.64
C ILE A 256 0.43 2.70 -5.19
N TYR A 257 1.10 1.56 -4.95
CA TYR A 257 1.14 0.98 -3.60
C TYR A 257 1.89 1.85 -2.58
N PRO A 258 3.08 2.40 -2.90
CA PRO A 258 3.71 3.36 -2.01
C PRO A 258 2.86 4.61 -1.80
N SER A 259 2.16 5.11 -2.83
CA SER A 259 1.26 6.26 -2.66
C SER A 259 0.10 5.97 -1.71
N ILE A 260 -0.49 4.77 -1.76
CA ILE A 260 -1.53 4.34 -0.80
C ILE A 260 -0.96 4.37 0.63
N ALA A 261 0.20 3.75 0.85
CA ALA A 261 0.84 3.72 2.17
C ALA A 261 1.22 5.13 2.67
N GLN A 262 1.76 5.96 1.78
CA GLN A 262 2.12 7.35 2.04
C GLN A 262 0.90 8.20 2.43
N LEU A 263 -0.20 8.08 1.69
CA LEU A 263 -1.45 8.78 2.00
C LEU A 263 -1.96 8.37 3.37
N MET A 264 -2.00 7.07 3.66
CA MET A 264 -2.49 6.56 4.93
C MET A 264 -1.59 6.97 6.09
N LEU A 265 -0.26 6.96 5.93
CA LEU A 265 0.68 7.44 6.95
C LEU A 265 0.49 8.94 7.22
N MET A 266 0.37 9.74 6.16
CA MET A 266 0.13 11.17 6.27
C MET A 266 -1.22 11.46 6.94
N TYR A 267 -2.25 10.70 6.59
CA TYR A 267 -3.57 10.80 7.20
C TYR A 267 -3.53 10.47 8.70
N TYR A 268 -2.87 9.38 9.10
CA TYR A 268 -2.71 9.03 10.51
C TYR A 268 -1.80 10.00 11.28
N SER A 269 -0.79 10.57 10.64
CA SER A 269 0.00 11.67 11.20
C SER A 269 -0.88 12.88 11.52
N LEU A 270 -1.75 13.29 10.60
CA LEU A 270 -2.74 14.36 10.85
C LEU A 270 -3.69 14.00 12.00
N LEU A 271 -4.21 12.78 12.02
CA LEU A 271 -5.07 12.31 13.11
C LEU A 271 -4.34 12.29 14.46
N ASN A 272 -3.05 11.96 14.50
CA ASN A 272 -2.24 12.02 15.71
C ASN A 272 -2.14 13.45 16.25
N VAL A 273 -1.86 14.42 15.38
CA VAL A 273 -1.79 15.84 15.74
C VAL A 273 -3.14 16.32 16.25
N LEU A 274 -4.24 16.01 15.55
CA LEU A 274 -5.60 16.35 15.98
C LEU A 274 -5.97 15.70 17.32
N ALA A 275 -5.60 14.43 17.53
CA ALA A 275 -5.81 13.71 18.78
C ALA A 275 -5.03 14.36 19.94
N LYS A 276 -3.78 14.79 19.72
CA LYS A 276 -2.99 15.53 20.71
C LYS A 276 -3.63 16.87 21.06
N ILE A 277 -4.04 17.66 20.05
CA ILE A 277 -4.68 18.98 20.24
C ILE A 277 -6.01 18.85 20.99
N THR A 278 -6.85 17.90 20.58
CA THR A 278 -8.16 17.64 21.21
C THR A 278 -8.05 16.85 22.52
N ARG A 279 -6.84 16.47 22.93
CA ARG A 279 -6.55 15.64 24.11
C ARG A 279 -7.35 14.34 24.12
N ARG A 280 -7.44 13.68 22.97
CA ARG A 280 -8.12 12.39 22.78
C ARG A 280 -7.09 11.29 22.53
N ARG A 281 -7.41 10.08 22.98
CA ARG A 281 -6.65 8.86 22.64
C ARG A 281 -7.39 8.12 21.55
N MET A 282 -6.70 7.88 20.45
CA MET A 282 -7.27 7.27 19.25
C MET A 282 -6.61 5.91 18.98
N THR A 283 -7.41 4.89 18.64
CA THR A 283 -6.85 3.61 18.19
C THR A 283 -6.33 3.69 16.76
N ASP A 284 -5.28 2.95 16.49
CA ASP A 284 -4.54 2.82 15.24
C ASP A 284 -4.76 1.45 14.54
N THR A 285 -5.67 0.63 15.07
CA THR A 285 -5.95 -0.74 14.60
C THR A 285 -6.42 -0.81 13.14
N LEU A 286 -7.09 0.23 12.66
CA LEU A 286 -7.63 0.27 11.29
C LEU A 286 -6.61 0.66 10.22
N PHE A 287 -5.39 1.08 10.61
CA PHE A 287 -4.36 1.54 9.67
C PHE A 287 -3.99 0.44 8.65
N MET A 288 -3.54 -0.72 9.15
CA MET A 288 -3.12 -1.84 8.31
C MET A 288 -4.27 -2.43 7.47
N PRO A 289 -5.45 -2.73 8.04
CA PRO A 289 -6.60 -3.19 7.25
C PRO A 289 -6.98 -2.23 6.12
N SER A 290 -6.92 -0.92 6.34
CA SER A 290 -7.26 0.08 5.32
C SER A 290 -6.25 0.12 4.18
N VAL A 291 -4.95 0.06 4.49
CA VAL A 291 -3.90 -0.04 3.47
C VAL A 291 -4.08 -1.33 2.66
N ALA A 292 -4.25 -2.47 3.33
CA ALA A 292 -4.44 -3.76 2.68
C ALA A 292 -5.68 -3.75 1.77
N PHE A 293 -6.81 -3.24 2.25
CA PHE A 293 -8.04 -3.12 1.49
C PHE A 293 -7.88 -2.28 0.21
N LEU A 294 -7.23 -1.11 0.31
CA LEU A 294 -6.96 -0.26 -0.86
C LEU A 294 -6.02 -0.93 -1.86
N CYS A 295 -5.01 -1.65 -1.39
CA CYS A 295 -4.13 -2.46 -2.24
C CYS A 295 -4.90 -3.58 -2.94
N LEU A 296 -5.81 -4.27 -2.23
CA LEU A 296 -6.64 -5.33 -2.80
C LEU A 296 -7.63 -4.80 -3.84
N ILE A 297 -8.23 -3.62 -3.62
CA ILE A 297 -9.07 -2.95 -4.63
C ILE A 297 -8.27 -2.71 -5.91
N HIS A 298 -7.01 -2.26 -5.80
CA HIS A 298 -6.18 -2.04 -6.98
C HIS A 298 -5.76 -3.35 -7.65
N TYR A 299 -5.41 -4.37 -6.87
CA TYR A 299 -5.00 -5.68 -7.36
C TYR A 299 -6.14 -6.37 -8.14
N PHE A 300 -7.33 -6.44 -7.55
CA PHE A 300 -8.52 -7.07 -8.14
C PHE A 300 -9.33 -6.13 -9.05
N ARG A 301 -8.72 -5.05 -9.58
CA ARG A 301 -9.44 -4.05 -10.38
C ARG A 301 -10.12 -4.62 -11.63
N SER A 302 -9.55 -5.68 -12.23
CA SER A 302 -10.12 -6.30 -13.43
C SER A 302 -11.33 -7.16 -13.07
N GLU A 303 -11.25 -7.92 -11.98
CA GLU A 303 -12.33 -8.75 -11.46
C GLU A 303 -13.46 -7.90 -10.88
N LEU A 304 -13.13 -6.77 -10.24
CA LEU A 304 -14.10 -5.79 -9.77
C LEU A 304 -14.85 -5.15 -10.93
N ALA A 305 -14.17 -4.86 -12.04
CA ALA A 305 -14.79 -4.32 -13.24
C ALA A 305 -15.70 -5.33 -13.96
N ALA A 306 -15.46 -6.64 -13.80
CA ALA A 306 -16.34 -7.69 -14.30
C ALA A 306 -17.46 -8.07 -13.31
N SER A 307 -17.45 -7.50 -12.10
CA SER A 307 -18.37 -7.88 -11.03
C SER A 307 -19.73 -7.16 -11.15
N PRO A 308 -20.86 -7.88 -11.00
CA PRO A 308 -22.19 -7.27 -10.99
C PRO A 308 -22.46 -6.41 -9.74
N VAL A 309 -21.54 -6.38 -8.77
CA VAL A 309 -21.67 -5.50 -7.59
C VAL A 309 -21.43 -4.03 -7.99
N TRP A 310 -20.71 -3.79 -9.10
CA TRP A 310 -20.28 -2.47 -9.55
C TRP A 310 -20.73 -2.27 -11.00
N ASN A 311 -22.06 -2.30 -11.22
CA ASN A 311 -22.73 -2.23 -12.53
C ASN A 311 -22.39 -0.99 -13.39
N ASP A 312 -21.59 -0.06 -12.86
CA ASP A 312 -21.17 1.17 -13.55
C ASP A 312 -19.92 0.98 -14.42
N ILE A 313 -19.27 -0.20 -14.42
CA ILE A 313 -18.00 -0.44 -15.11
C ILE A 313 -18.16 -1.51 -16.20
N ASP A 314 -17.90 -1.13 -17.47
CA ASP A 314 -17.88 -2.07 -18.61
C ASP A 314 -16.48 -2.70 -18.78
N GLY A 315 -15.89 -3.19 -17.69
CA GLY A 315 -14.54 -3.76 -17.67
C GLY A 315 -13.37 -2.76 -17.74
N ARG A 316 -13.50 -1.64 -18.46
CA ARG A 316 -12.43 -0.63 -18.66
C ARG A 316 -12.97 0.80 -18.67
N VAL A 317 -12.13 1.74 -18.26
CA VAL A 317 -12.48 3.17 -18.18
C VAL A 317 -11.57 3.98 -19.10
N LEU A 318 -12.15 4.80 -19.98
CA LEU A 318 -11.38 5.70 -20.84
C LEU A 318 -10.66 6.78 -20.03
N THR A 319 -9.55 7.31 -20.55
CA THR A 319 -8.87 8.46 -19.93
C THR A 319 -9.81 9.66 -19.84
N LEU A 320 -10.06 10.14 -18.62
CA LEU A 320 -10.89 11.33 -18.33
C LEU A 320 -10.09 12.55 -17.90
N VAL A 321 -8.85 12.34 -17.47
CA VAL A 321 -7.95 13.41 -16.99
C VAL A 321 -6.59 13.20 -17.59
N PHE A 322 -6.00 14.25 -18.15
CA PHE A 322 -4.68 14.20 -18.79
C PHE A 322 -3.59 14.69 -17.83
N SER A 323 -2.35 14.24 -18.04
CA SER A 323 -1.23 14.63 -17.18
C SER A 323 -0.97 16.15 -17.17
N ASP A 324 -1.19 16.82 -18.31
CA ASP A 324 -0.98 18.26 -18.45
C ASP A 324 -2.01 19.07 -17.69
N GLU A 325 -3.24 18.55 -17.59
CA GLU A 325 -4.31 19.13 -16.79
C GLU A 325 -3.92 19.07 -15.31
N VAL A 326 -3.51 17.88 -14.83
CA VAL A 326 -3.03 17.71 -13.46
C VAL A 326 -1.87 18.65 -13.18
N LYS A 327 -0.89 18.77 -14.08
CA LYS A 327 0.27 19.66 -13.87
C LYS A 327 -0.14 21.11 -13.59
N LYS A 328 -1.16 21.62 -14.27
CA LYS A 328 -1.67 23.00 -14.12
C LYS A 328 -2.53 23.22 -12.88
N MET A 329 -3.14 22.16 -12.35
CA MET A 329 -4.05 22.26 -11.21
C MET A 329 -3.34 22.49 -9.87
N THR A 330 -4.06 23.10 -8.94
CA THR A 330 -3.64 23.28 -7.55
C THR A 330 -4.05 22.06 -6.72
N LEU A 331 -3.51 21.97 -5.50
CA LEU A 331 -3.86 20.88 -4.58
C LEU A 331 -5.32 20.97 -4.10
N LEU A 332 -5.86 22.19 -4.02
CA LEU A 332 -7.23 22.46 -3.58
C LEU A 332 -8.28 21.92 -4.55
N ASP A 333 -7.92 21.82 -5.84
CA ASP A 333 -8.81 21.28 -6.88
C ASP A 333 -9.20 19.83 -6.62
N TYR A 334 -8.38 19.03 -5.91
CA TYR A 334 -8.76 17.67 -5.51
C TYR A 334 -9.93 17.60 -4.54
N PHE A 335 -10.23 18.69 -3.82
CA PHE A 335 -11.25 18.73 -2.79
C PHE A 335 -12.48 19.54 -3.19
N VAL A 336 -12.31 20.53 -4.08
CA VAL A 336 -13.37 21.47 -4.44
C VAL A 336 -13.92 21.23 -5.85
N SER A 337 -13.13 20.64 -6.75
CA SER A 337 -13.55 20.37 -8.13
C SER A 337 -13.97 18.91 -8.34
N ASP A 338 -14.45 18.59 -9.54
CA ASP A 338 -14.77 17.22 -9.95
C ASP A 338 -13.53 16.38 -10.30
N LEU A 339 -12.30 16.90 -10.10
CA LEU A 339 -11.06 16.24 -10.46
C LEU A 339 -10.90 14.86 -9.82
N ALA A 340 -11.11 14.75 -8.51
CA ALA A 340 -11.00 13.47 -7.79
C ALA A 340 -12.01 12.44 -8.32
N TRP A 341 -13.20 12.91 -8.68
CA TRP A 341 -14.26 12.09 -9.26
C TRP A 341 -13.91 11.62 -10.68
N ARG A 342 -13.38 12.50 -11.54
CA ARG A 342 -12.89 12.14 -12.88
C ARG A 342 -11.67 11.24 -12.83
N MET A 343 -10.75 11.46 -11.90
CA MET A 343 -9.60 10.59 -11.67
C MET A 343 -9.99 9.19 -11.22
N ASN A 344 -11.13 9.05 -10.55
CA ASN A 344 -11.73 7.78 -10.19
C ASN A 344 -12.57 7.18 -11.34
N GLY A 345 -12.45 7.68 -12.57
CA GLY A 345 -13.16 7.12 -13.70
C GLY A 345 -14.68 7.37 -13.69
N ARG A 346 -15.17 8.27 -12.83
CA ARG A 346 -16.61 8.49 -12.58
C ARG A 346 -17.37 7.23 -12.13
N VAL A 347 -16.69 6.32 -11.43
CA VAL A 347 -17.32 5.11 -10.87
C VAL A 347 -17.81 5.36 -9.44
N VAL A 348 -19.14 5.37 -9.25
CA VAL A 348 -19.79 5.86 -8.01
C VAL A 348 -19.39 4.99 -6.82
N GLY A 349 -19.49 3.67 -6.99
CA GLY A 349 -19.13 2.71 -5.96
C GLY A 349 -17.70 2.89 -5.46
N ILE A 350 -16.71 3.13 -6.35
CA ILE A 350 -15.27 3.14 -5.98
C ILE A 350 -14.96 4.41 -5.23
N PHE A 351 -15.52 5.51 -5.69
CA PHE A 351 -15.35 6.79 -5.06
C PHE A 351 -15.88 6.79 -3.62
N TRP A 352 -17.13 6.36 -3.44
CA TRP A 352 -17.74 6.31 -2.11
C TRP A 352 -17.11 5.27 -1.19
N THR A 353 -16.67 4.13 -1.72
CA THR A 353 -15.96 3.12 -0.93
C THR A 353 -14.64 3.68 -0.37
N LYS A 354 -13.85 4.38 -1.20
CA LYS A 354 -12.63 5.05 -0.74
C LYS A 354 -12.91 6.10 0.33
N LEU A 355 -13.95 6.93 0.12
CA LEU A 355 -14.36 7.92 1.11
C LEU A 355 -14.84 7.28 2.41
N ALA A 356 -15.59 6.18 2.34
CA ALA A 356 -16.03 5.41 3.50
C ALA A 356 -14.85 4.85 4.28
N VAL A 357 -13.84 4.29 3.60
CA VAL A 357 -12.60 3.82 4.25
C VAL A 357 -11.92 4.98 4.99
N LEU A 358 -11.72 6.12 4.33
CA LEU A 358 -11.11 7.30 4.98
C LEU A 358 -11.95 7.78 6.18
N GLY A 359 -13.28 7.83 6.04
CA GLY A 359 -14.21 8.25 7.09
C GLY A 359 -14.28 7.30 8.28
N ILE A 360 -14.26 5.98 8.06
CA ILE A 360 -14.23 4.96 9.12
C ILE A 360 -12.99 5.13 10.00
N ASN A 361 -11.85 5.46 9.40
CA ASN A 361 -10.61 5.75 10.14
C ASN A 361 -10.68 7.05 10.96
N LEU A 362 -11.61 7.97 10.68
CA LEU A 362 -11.84 9.17 11.49
C LEU A 362 -12.70 8.88 12.74
N LEU A 363 -13.55 7.86 12.67
CA LEU A 363 -14.53 7.54 13.70
C LEU A 363 -13.93 7.34 15.11
N PRO A 364 -12.77 6.67 15.28
CA PRO A 364 -12.14 6.55 16.59
C PRO A 364 -11.80 7.88 17.24
N LEU A 365 -11.42 8.91 16.45
CA LEU A 365 -11.14 10.24 16.97
C LEU A 365 -12.44 10.93 17.44
N LEU A 366 -13.53 10.79 16.69
CA LEU A 366 -14.82 11.40 17.00
C LEU A 366 -15.48 10.77 18.23
N MET A 367 -15.39 9.44 18.35
CA MET A 367 -15.95 8.68 19.46
C MET A 367 -15.09 8.70 20.73
N ALA A 368 -13.80 9.01 20.62
CA ALA A 368 -12.93 9.13 21.78
C ALA A 368 -13.37 10.28 22.69
N ARG A 369 -13.54 9.98 23.99
CA ARG A 369 -13.84 11.00 25.00
C ARG A 369 -12.60 11.87 25.22
N PRO A 370 -12.74 13.21 25.28
CA PRO A 370 -11.63 14.08 25.62
C PRO A 370 -11.14 13.76 27.03
N LEU A 371 -9.82 13.74 27.21
CA LEU A 371 -9.19 13.54 28.50
C LEU A 371 -9.51 14.75 29.40
N PRO A 372 -9.82 14.53 30.69
CA PRO A 372 -10.22 15.60 31.59
C PRO A 372 -9.12 16.65 31.73
N ILE A 373 -9.49 17.93 31.73
CA ILE A 373 -8.54 19.00 32.03
C ILE A 373 -8.22 18.91 33.52
N PRO A 374 -6.94 18.84 33.92
CA PRO A 374 -6.58 18.84 35.32
C PRO A 374 -7.02 20.16 35.96
N LYS A 375 -7.95 20.09 36.91
CA LYS A 375 -8.37 21.27 37.68
C LYS A 375 -7.21 21.73 38.56
N GLN A 376 -6.78 22.98 38.41
CA GLN A 376 -5.86 23.62 39.37
C GLN A 376 -6.45 23.48 40.78
N GLY A 377 -5.69 22.91 41.71
CA GLY A 377 -6.06 22.82 43.13
C GLY A 377 -6.38 21.41 43.67
N LYS A 378 -6.62 20.40 42.82
CA LYS A 378 -6.61 18.99 43.28
C LYS A 378 -5.26 18.38 42.90
N GLN A 379 -4.35 18.27 43.86
CA GLN A 379 -3.13 17.46 43.72
C GLN A 379 -3.54 16.00 43.47
N GLN A 380 -3.79 15.64 42.21
CA GLN A 380 -3.66 14.24 41.81
C GLN A 380 -2.19 13.89 41.98
N VAL A 381 -1.92 12.91 42.85
CA VAL A 381 -0.57 12.41 43.11
C VAL A 381 0.00 11.93 41.79
N LEU A 382 0.98 12.66 41.25
CA LEU A 382 1.76 12.24 40.09
C LEU A 382 2.54 10.99 40.49
N SER A 383 2.51 9.95 39.65
CA SER A 383 3.38 8.79 39.87
C SER A 383 4.85 9.16 39.68
N GLY A 384 5.77 8.41 40.28
CA GLY A 384 7.22 8.56 40.17
C GLY A 384 7.69 8.66 38.72
N VAL A 385 7.19 7.80 37.82
CA VAL A 385 7.52 7.88 36.38
C VAL A 385 7.00 9.17 35.72
N GLU A 386 5.78 9.59 36.08
CA GLU A 386 5.20 10.84 35.58
C GLU A 386 5.95 12.08 36.12
N LYS A 387 6.44 12.02 37.36
CA LYS A 387 7.30 13.05 37.95
C LYS A 387 8.65 13.08 37.24
N ALA A 388 9.27 11.92 37.01
CA ALA A 388 10.59 11.81 36.39
C ALA A 388 10.59 12.32 34.95
N PHE A 389 9.54 12.04 34.18
CA PHE A 389 9.42 12.53 32.80
C PHE A 389 8.73 13.89 32.67
N ALA A 390 8.32 14.50 33.80
CA ALA A 390 7.50 15.73 33.83
C ALA A 390 6.26 15.67 32.92
N LEU A 391 5.68 14.48 32.75
CA LEU A 391 4.61 14.18 31.80
C LEU A 391 3.48 13.45 32.52
N ARG A 392 2.23 13.81 32.22
CA ARG A 392 1.06 13.09 32.73
C ARG A 392 0.61 12.06 31.71
N ALA A 393 1.15 10.84 31.77
CA ALA A 393 0.87 9.75 30.83
C ALA A 393 -0.65 9.58 30.58
N LYS A 394 -1.47 9.66 31.63
CA LYS A 394 -2.95 9.57 31.53
C LYS A 394 -3.61 10.71 30.74
N HIS A 395 -2.95 11.86 30.61
CA HIS A 395 -3.48 13.07 29.96
C HIS A 395 -2.82 13.35 28.60
N VAL A 396 -1.88 12.52 28.17
CA VAL A 396 -1.28 12.61 26.81
C VAL A 396 -2.23 11.95 25.80
N GLY A 397 -2.74 12.76 24.88
CA GLY A 397 -3.50 12.32 23.71
C GLY A 397 -2.59 11.76 22.61
N GLY A 398 -3.16 11.46 21.45
CA GLY A 398 -2.45 10.91 20.29
C GLY A 398 -2.92 9.50 19.90
N LEU A 399 -2.18 8.88 18.98
CA LEU A 399 -2.42 7.52 18.51
C LEU A 399 -1.96 6.47 19.53
N GLY A 400 -2.65 5.34 19.53
CA GLY A 400 -2.41 4.20 20.40
C GLY A 400 -3.39 4.17 21.56
N LEU A 401 -4.15 3.08 21.66
CA LEU A 401 -5.09 2.85 22.75
C LEU A 401 -4.67 1.60 23.51
N SER A 402 -4.11 1.81 24.70
CA SER A 402 -3.76 0.72 25.62
C SER A 402 -4.03 1.16 27.07
N PRO A 403 -4.13 0.21 28.02
CA PRO A 403 -4.16 0.55 29.44
C PRO A 403 -2.84 1.26 29.81
N VAL A 404 -2.98 2.45 30.42
CA VAL A 404 -1.83 3.28 30.84
C VAL A 404 -1.02 2.58 31.92
N TYR A 405 -1.72 2.05 32.90
CA TYR A 405 -1.12 1.41 34.05
C TYR A 405 -1.57 -0.04 34.20
N LEU A 406 -0.68 -0.85 34.74
CA LEU A 406 -0.91 -2.20 35.22
C LEU A 406 -0.88 -2.17 36.74
N THR A 407 -1.80 -2.89 37.38
CA THR A 407 -1.83 -3.05 38.83
C THR A 407 -1.41 -4.46 39.19
N ALA A 408 -0.32 -4.62 39.94
CA ALA A 408 -0.02 -5.88 40.60
C ALA A 408 -0.71 -5.88 41.96
N LEU A 409 -1.48 -6.94 42.25
CA LEU A 409 -1.96 -7.20 43.61
C LEU A 409 -0.90 -8.02 44.33
N ASP A 410 -0.34 -7.47 45.41
CA ASP A 410 0.45 -8.25 46.35
C ASP A 410 -0.49 -9.19 47.13
N SER A 411 -0.61 -10.43 46.68
CA SER A 411 -1.31 -11.46 47.44
C SER A 411 -0.42 -11.96 48.57
N ALA A 412 -0.46 -11.27 49.71
CA ALA A 412 -0.02 -11.88 50.96
C ALA A 412 -1.06 -12.94 51.39
N THR A 413 -0.61 -14.20 51.41
CA THR A 413 -1.23 -15.40 52.03
C THR A 413 -2.50 -15.99 51.39
N SER A 414 -2.35 -17.06 50.60
CA SER A 414 -2.58 -18.46 51.04
C SER A 414 -2.55 -19.44 49.86
N ARG A 415 -1.92 -20.60 50.10
CA ARG A 415 -1.86 -21.75 49.19
C ARG A 415 -3.27 -22.24 48.84
N SER A 416 -3.63 -22.22 47.56
CA SER A 416 -4.11 -23.41 46.84
C SER A 416 -4.31 -23.10 45.36
N SER A 417 -3.54 -23.80 44.52
CA SER A 417 -3.88 -24.29 43.19
C SER A 417 -4.83 -23.46 42.29
N SER A 418 -4.30 -23.17 41.10
CA SER A 418 -4.95 -23.01 39.79
C SER A 418 -5.07 -21.58 39.22
N GLU A 419 -4.38 -21.43 38.09
CA GLU A 419 -4.59 -20.52 36.97
C GLU A 419 -4.32 -19.01 37.13
N ASN A 420 -3.18 -18.63 36.55
CA ASN A 420 -2.79 -17.31 36.08
C ASN A 420 -3.98 -16.49 35.53
N LYS A 421 -4.41 -15.47 36.27
CA LYS A 421 -5.20 -14.36 35.73
C LYS A 421 -4.65 -13.02 36.24
N MET A 422 -3.78 -12.43 35.43
CA MET A 422 -3.50 -11.00 35.46
C MET A 422 -4.81 -10.30 35.06
N SER A 423 -5.50 -9.69 36.03
CA SER A 423 -6.83 -9.11 35.79
C SER A 423 -6.72 -7.72 35.14
N VAL A 424 -7.22 -7.60 33.92
CA VAL A 424 -7.41 -6.32 33.21
C VAL A 424 -8.81 -5.83 33.56
N THR A 425 -8.93 -4.93 34.54
CA THR A 425 -10.24 -4.39 34.94
C THR A 425 -10.49 -3.02 34.27
N PRO A 426 -11.58 -2.85 33.51
CA PRO A 426 -12.03 -1.53 33.07
C PRO A 426 -12.84 -0.87 34.19
N SER A 427 -12.37 0.26 34.73
CA SER A 427 -13.09 1.00 35.77
C SER A 427 -14.22 1.85 35.17
N ASN A 428 -15.48 1.53 35.49
CA ASN A 428 -16.59 2.49 35.52
C ASN A 428 -17.63 2.13 36.61
N SER A 429 -18.15 3.20 37.24
CA SER A 429 -19.29 3.37 38.17
C SER A 429 -19.28 2.76 39.59
N GLN A 430 -19.15 3.66 40.60
CA GLN A 430 -20.20 4.04 41.59
C GLN A 430 -21.25 2.96 41.94
N THR A 431 -21.63 2.60 43.18
CA THR A 431 -21.48 3.10 44.55
C THR A 431 -22.02 1.97 45.44
N GLU A 432 -21.41 1.62 46.57
CA GLU A 432 -22.12 1.42 47.85
C GLU A 432 -21.14 1.13 49.01
N LEU A 433 -21.36 1.86 50.11
CA LEU A 433 -20.68 1.74 51.38
C LEU A 433 -21.06 0.43 52.08
N LYS A 434 -20.05 -0.26 52.65
CA LYS A 434 -20.04 -0.61 54.09
C LYS A 434 -18.63 -0.96 54.54
N LYS A 435 -18.29 -0.42 55.71
CA LYS A 435 -17.01 -0.55 56.43
C LYS A 435 -16.65 -2.01 56.70
N GLN A 436 -15.43 -2.42 56.35
CA GLN A 436 -14.67 -3.36 57.16
C GLN A 436 -13.15 -3.13 57.03
N GLN A 437 -12.55 -3.07 58.20
CA GLN A 437 -11.20 -2.69 58.62
C GLN A 437 -10.08 -3.56 58.01
N TYR A 438 -9.01 -2.89 57.56
CA TYR A 438 -7.60 -3.31 57.51
C TYR A 438 -7.25 -4.71 56.94
N ASN A 439 -6.91 -4.71 55.65
CA ASN A 439 -5.56 -5.05 55.17
C ASN A 439 -5.28 -4.09 54.00
N VAL A 440 -4.34 -3.15 54.18
CA VAL A 440 -3.91 -2.29 53.07
C VAL A 440 -3.07 -3.17 52.16
N VAL A 441 -3.72 -3.83 51.21
CA VAL A 441 -3.03 -4.42 50.05
C VAL A 441 -2.40 -3.24 49.32
N GLN A 442 -1.09 -3.07 49.44
CA GLN A 442 -0.35 -2.10 48.64
C GLN A 442 -0.37 -2.61 47.20
N SER A 443 -1.29 -2.09 46.38
CA SER A 443 -1.29 -2.37 44.95
C SER A 443 -0.19 -1.56 44.29
N ALA A 444 0.88 -2.20 43.82
CA ALA A 444 1.90 -1.53 43.02
C ALA A 444 1.34 -1.21 41.62
N VAL A 445 1.52 0.03 41.18
CA VAL A 445 1.07 0.53 39.87
C VAL A 445 2.28 0.60 38.95
N TYR A 446 2.16 0.18 37.70
CA TYR A 446 3.25 0.18 36.72
C TYR A 446 2.81 0.82 35.42
N LEU A 447 3.64 1.66 34.81
CA LEU A 447 3.47 2.12 33.43
C LEU A 447 3.64 0.93 32.48
N ASN A 448 2.72 0.78 31.54
CA ASN A 448 2.76 -0.26 30.53
C ASN A 448 3.96 -0.09 29.56
N SER A 449 4.60 -1.19 29.14
CA SER A 449 5.72 -1.20 28.19
C SER A 449 5.37 -0.56 26.84
N TYR A 450 4.14 -0.76 26.34
CA TYR A 450 3.66 -0.08 25.14
C TYR A 450 3.57 1.44 25.34
N GLU A 451 3.11 1.89 26.51
CA GLU A 451 2.98 3.32 26.80
C GLU A 451 4.32 4.01 26.95
N LEU A 452 5.34 3.30 27.46
CA LEU A 452 6.71 3.80 27.49
C LEU A 452 7.20 4.17 26.08
N LEU A 453 7.02 3.27 25.11
CA LEU A 453 7.41 3.50 23.72
C LEU A 453 6.54 4.58 23.06
N ARG A 454 5.23 4.56 23.30
CA ARG A 454 4.29 5.59 22.82
C ARG A 454 4.70 6.99 23.28
N LEU A 455 5.18 7.11 24.52
CA LEU A 455 5.68 8.36 25.10
C LEU A 455 7.07 8.77 24.57
N GLY A 456 7.72 7.92 23.76
CA GLY A 456 9.01 8.22 23.13
C GLY A 456 10.23 7.75 23.93
N TYR A 457 10.08 6.77 24.81
CA TYR A 457 11.18 6.24 25.63
C TYR A 457 11.42 4.76 25.37
N VAL A 458 12.66 4.31 25.55
CA VAL A 458 13.08 2.92 25.38
C VAL A 458 14.02 2.50 26.52
N VAL A 459 14.02 1.21 26.85
CA VAL A 459 14.97 0.65 27.80
C VAL A 459 16.24 0.25 27.04
N PHE A 460 17.37 0.79 27.43
CA PHE A 460 18.69 0.58 26.84
C PHE A 460 19.56 -0.29 27.76
N GLY A 461 20.13 -1.34 27.17
CA GLY A 461 21.02 -2.29 27.86
C GLY A 461 20.39 -2.99 29.07
N ASP A 462 19.06 -3.06 29.10
CA ASP A 462 18.30 -3.56 30.24
C ASP A 462 18.73 -2.90 31.57
N ARG A 463 19.12 -1.63 31.57
CA ARG A 463 19.50 -0.90 32.80
C ARG A 463 19.07 0.55 32.83
N TYR A 464 18.84 1.14 31.67
CA TYR A 464 18.61 2.57 31.56
C TYR A 464 17.37 2.87 30.75
N ILE A 465 16.62 3.90 31.10
CA ILE A 465 15.64 4.51 30.21
C ILE A 465 16.31 5.69 29.52
N ILE A 466 16.15 5.77 28.21
CA ILE A 466 16.57 6.90 27.41
C ILE A 466 15.43 7.33 26.49
N SER A 467 15.43 8.60 26.12
CA SER A 467 14.56 9.05 25.04
C SER A 467 15.01 8.39 23.74
N PHE A 468 14.05 8.15 22.86
CA PHE A 468 14.35 7.55 21.59
C PHE A 468 15.10 8.47 20.63
N ASP A 469 14.91 9.79 20.76
CA ASP A 469 15.71 10.80 20.05
C ASP A 469 17.19 10.70 20.48
N ASP A 470 17.44 10.53 21.78
CA ASP A 470 18.80 10.33 22.31
C ASP A 470 19.40 8.98 21.86
N TRP A 471 18.58 7.92 21.77
CA TRP A 471 19.02 6.62 21.26
C TRP A 471 19.37 6.66 19.78
N ASP A 472 18.55 7.32 18.94
CA ASP A 472 18.81 7.50 17.51
C ASP A 472 20.16 8.23 17.33
N PHE A 473 20.37 9.27 18.13
CA PHE A 473 21.61 10.05 18.14
C PHE A 473 22.82 9.21 18.58
N LEU A 474 22.68 8.51 19.70
CA LEU A 474 23.71 7.63 20.27
C LEU A 474 24.11 6.55 19.24
N THR A 475 23.14 5.97 18.54
CA THR A 475 23.36 4.93 17.52
C THR A 475 24.01 5.48 16.26
N ALA A 476 23.57 6.63 15.75
CA ALA A 476 24.19 7.30 14.61
C ALA A 476 25.66 7.65 14.87
N MET A 477 25.99 8.02 16.11
CA MET A 477 27.36 8.34 16.53
C MET A 477 28.15 7.12 16.99
N ALA A 478 27.57 5.91 17.04
CA ALA A 478 28.25 4.70 17.49
C ALA A 478 29.62 4.44 16.83
N PRO A 479 29.79 4.60 15.49
CA PRO A 479 31.08 4.41 14.83
C PRO A 479 32.12 5.46 15.23
N LEU A 480 31.67 6.63 15.70
CA LEU A 480 32.50 7.78 16.03
C LEU A 480 32.79 7.90 17.54
N ARG A 481 32.17 7.06 18.39
CA ARG A 481 32.34 7.13 19.85
C ARG A 481 33.77 6.89 20.32
N SER A 482 34.56 6.14 19.54
CA SER A 482 35.95 5.84 19.86
C SER A 482 36.90 7.01 19.55
N PHE A 483 36.46 8.00 18.77
CA PHE A 483 37.24 9.20 18.49
C PHE A 483 36.99 10.24 19.61
N TYR A 484 37.76 10.08 20.69
CA TYR A 484 37.68 10.87 21.92
C TYR A 484 37.76 12.39 21.67
N HIS A 485 36.95 13.15 22.41
CA HIS A 485 36.99 14.61 22.64
C HIS A 485 36.23 15.59 21.72
N LEU A 486 35.68 15.19 20.57
CA LEU A 486 35.04 16.18 19.68
C LEU A 486 33.60 16.58 20.05
N TRP A 487 32.92 15.84 20.94
CA TRP A 487 31.47 15.95 21.11
C TRP A 487 31.08 16.12 22.58
N ASN A 488 30.84 17.37 23.00
CA ASN A 488 30.36 17.71 24.35
C ASN A 488 28.86 17.44 24.54
N GLN A 489 28.27 16.63 23.66
CA GLN A 489 26.87 16.28 23.68
C GLN A 489 26.58 15.28 24.80
N ARG A 490 25.39 15.42 25.36
CA ARG A 490 24.94 14.65 26.51
C ARG A 490 23.57 14.06 26.22
N VAL A 491 23.35 12.85 26.72
CA VAL A 491 22.07 12.15 26.67
C VAL A 491 21.46 12.11 28.07
N CYS A 492 20.14 12.15 28.12
CA CYS A 492 19.37 12.12 29.35
C CYS A 492 19.04 10.65 29.70
N VAL A 493 19.46 10.20 30.87
CA VAL A 493 19.40 8.79 31.26
C VAL A 493 18.75 8.63 32.63
N TRP A 494 17.85 7.66 32.78
CA TRP A 494 17.33 7.24 34.08
C TRP A 494 17.76 5.81 34.40
N SER A 495 18.33 5.60 35.58
CA SER A 495 18.75 4.28 36.05
C SER A 495 17.55 3.45 36.53
N LEU A 496 17.51 2.20 36.08
CA LEU A 496 16.50 1.22 36.46
C LEU A 496 17.06 0.25 37.50
N GLU A 497 16.22 -0.12 38.46
CA GLU A 497 16.48 -1.17 39.42
C GLU A 497 15.47 -2.32 39.22
N ASP A 498 15.97 -3.56 39.26
CA ASP A 498 15.11 -4.75 39.21
C ASP A 498 14.36 -4.87 40.55
N LEU A 499 13.04 -5.06 40.51
CA LEU A 499 12.27 -5.33 41.74
C LEU A 499 12.72 -6.66 42.36
N GLU A 500 12.75 -6.73 43.71
CA GLU A 500 13.16 -7.91 44.46
C GLU A 500 12.44 -9.20 43.96
N LYS A 501 13.23 -10.28 43.84
CA LYS A 501 12.86 -11.61 43.31
C LYS A 501 11.69 -12.33 44.02
N ASN A 502 11.08 -11.73 45.04
CA ASN A 502 10.04 -12.34 45.87
C ASN A 502 8.61 -12.05 45.39
N THR A 503 8.42 -11.18 44.41
CA THR A 503 7.11 -10.96 43.78
C THR A 503 7.04 -11.74 42.47
N GLU A 504 5.88 -12.32 42.14
CA GLU A 504 5.62 -13.04 40.87
C GLU A 504 5.72 -12.14 39.61
N CYS A 505 6.25 -10.92 39.77
CA CYS A 505 6.39 -9.85 38.80
C CYS A 505 7.75 -9.90 38.06
N TYR A 506 8.07 -11.03 37.43
CA TYR A 506 9.26 -11.11 36.57
C TYR A 506 9.15 -10.08 35.43
N GLY A 507 10.19 -9.27 35.24
CA GLY A 507 10.31 -8.29 34.14
C GLY A 507 9.81 -6.87 34.43
N LEU A 508 9.27 -6.58 35.62
CA LEU A 508 8.93 -5.22 36.06
C LEU A 508 10.12 -4.54 36.73
N ARG A 509 10.25 -3.22 36.56
CA ARG A 509 11.39 -2.44 37.05
C ARG A 509 10.96 -1.15 37.72
N SER A 510 11.79 -0.61 38.59
CA SER A 510 11.56 0.68 39.25
C SER A 510 12.63 1.69 38.85
N LEU A 511 12.30 2.98 38.98
CA LEU A 511 13.28 4.05 38.79
C LEU A 511 14.11 4.20 40.06
N GLN A 512 15.44 4.15 39.93
CA GLN A 512 16.37 4.36 41.04
C GLN A 512 16.32 5.81 41.57
N ALA A 513 16.13 6.77 40.66
CA ALA A 513 16.03 8.19 40.97
C ALA A 513 14.99 8.88 40.08
N LEU A 514 14.36 9.93 40.62
CA LEU A 514 13.42 10.78 39.88
C LEU A 514 14.13 11.78 38.96
N GLU A 515 15.33 12.20 39.34
CA GLU A 515 16.13 13.13 38.56
C GLU A 515 16.95 12.36 37.52
N PRO A 516 16.92 12.78 36.23
CA PRO A 516 17.76 12.16 35.22
C PRO A 516 19.24 12.49 35.44
N GLU A 517 20.10 11.56 35.07
CA GLU A 517 21.52 11.81 34.93
C GLU A 517 21.85 12.24 33.49
N MET A 518 22.71 13.25 33.35
CA MET A 518 23.19 13.71 32.04
C MET A 518 24.55 13.11 31.74
N TRP A 519 24.59 12.12 30.85
CA TRP A 519 25.81 11.39 30.52
C TRP A 519 26.38 11.85 29.20
N ARG A 520 27.71 11.92 29.10
CA ARG A 520 28.37 12.15 27.82
C ARG A 520 28.33 10.88 26.97
N LEU A 521 28.41 11.04 25.66
CA LEU A 521 28.39 9.90 24.72
C LEU A 521 29.58 8.94 24.90
N ASP A 522 30.68 9.44 25.45
CA ASP A 522 31.89 8.69 25.76
C ASP A 522 31.89 8.08 27.18
N ASP A 523 30.79 8.19 27.94
CA ASP A 523 30.67 7.55 29.25
C ASP A 523 30.84 6.02 29.12
N MET A 524 31.79 5.47 29.87
CA MET A 524 32.12 4.04 29.88
C MET A 524 30.89 3.15 30.14
N ARG A 525 29.91 3.64 30.90
CA ARG A 525 28.66 2.92 31.18
C ARG A 525 27.83 2.73 29.90
N LEU A 526 27.77 3.73 29.03
CA LEU A 526 27.08 3.65 27.74
C LEU A 526 27.86 2.85 26.70
N GLN A 527 29.19 2.93 26.73
CA GLN A 527 30.06 2.16 25.83
C GLN A 527 30.00 0.66 26.10
N SER A 528 29.74 0.26 27.35
CA SER A 528 29.58 -1.15 27.72
C SER A 528 28.32 -1.82 27.13
N ILE A 529 27.35 -1.02 26.67
CA ILE A 529 26.09 -1.49 26.12
C ILE A 529 26.12 -1.40 24.60
N HIS A 530 25.79 -2.51 23.94
CA HIS A 530 25.68 -2.50 22.49
C HIS A 530 24.47 -1.69 22.03
N PHE A 531 24.63 -0.89 20.97
CA PHE A 531 23.58 0.03 20.50
C PHE A 531 22.26 -0.66 20.15
N TRP A 532 22.30 -1.94 19.74
CA TRP A 532 21.13 -2.74 19.40
C TRP A 532 20.44 -3.39 20.62
N GLN A 533 20.97 -3.26 21.83
CA GLN A 533 20.37 -3.78 23.06
C GLN A 533 19.24 -2.85 23.53
N ILE A 534 18.11 -2.89 22.83
CA ILE A 534 16.89 -2.18 23.18
C ILE A 534 15.78 -3.14 23.60
N SER A 535 15.02 -2.75 24.62
CA SER A 535 13.85 -3.46 25.12
C SER A 535 12.78 -2.47 25.61
N SER A 536 11.61 -2.97 25.98
CA SER A 536 10.59 -2.21 26.69
C SER A 536 10.06 -3.06 27.84
N CYS A 537 9.85 -2.45 29.01
CA CYS A 537 9.34 -3.15 30.18
C CYS A 537 8.33 -2.29 30.94
N GLY A 538 7.58 -2.91 31.85
CA GLY A 538 6.72 -2.15 32.76
C GLY A 538 7.56 -1.46 33.84
N ILE A 539 7.24 -0.19 34.13
CA ILE A 539 8.01 0.62 35.10
C ILE A 539 7.13 1.07 36.26
N GLN A 540 7.54 0.79 37.48
CA GLN A 540 6.81 1.10 38.69
C GLN A 540 6.61 2.60 38.84
N CYS A 541 5.35 2.97 39.06
CA CYS A 541 4.83 4.31 39.24
C CYS A 541 4.85 4.74 40.69
#